data_AF-K0ELA8-F1
#
_entry.id   AF-K0ELA8-F1
#
_cell.length_a   1.000
_cell.length_b   1.000
_cell.length_c   1.000
_cell.angle_alpha   90.00
_cell.angle_beta   90.00
_cell.angle_gamma   90.00
#
_symmetry.space_group_name_H-M   'P 1'
#
loop_
_entity.id
_entity.type
_entity.pdbx_description
1 polymer ?
#
loop_
_entity_poly.entity_id
_entity_poly.type
_entity_poly.pdbx_seq_one_letter_code
_entity_poly.pdbx_strand_id
1 'polypeptide(L)'
;MSPDDIAAALLASTDFAGNRSAVDLLSRAISPQDFAIKRDSLPVTAAADPATSTAILELLERGQVPTMAAIRTLTAQNEMRREAERIERLGRRAQRSIDDFGRALAVLADAHWTAHGIGPTRRDVLSSDEVMSLIRTRIGDIAPSAVKHLWLIERAQRAGWIASNANAGSLCAGRRFHADQYGNRVSLRPVNTIGTAVAAYLADYRTEHGRAPRWCTVAQELRDDRGRRVFHNTADARAQELWLTTADWVALEDELPVPGKRGQRAIARKSRTS
;
A
#
# COMPACT_ATOMS: atom_id res chain seq x y z
N MET A 1 42.81 -4.05 -35.61
CA MET A 1 42.45 -4.85 -34.43
C MET A 1 41.19 -5.60 -34.79
N SER A 2 41.15 -6.93 -34.67
CA SER A 2 39.95 -7.70 -35.02
C SER A 2 38.81 -7.41 -34.02
N PRO A 3 37.53 -7.65 -34.37
CA PRO A 3 36.42 -7.53 -33.41
C PRO A 3 36.65 -8.38 -32.15
N ASP A 4 37.26 -9.56 -32.30
CA ASP A 4 37.59 -10.48 -31.21
C ASP A 4 38.67 -9.93 -30.29
N ASP A 5 39.72 -9.29 -30.84
CA ASP A 5 40.76 -8.64 -30.04
C ASP A 5 40.19 -7.47 -29.21
N ILE A 6 39.28 -6.68 -29.81
CA ILE A 6 38.60 -5.58 -29.14
C ILE A 6 37.71 -6.13 -28.00
N ALA A 7 36.91 -7.15 -28.29
CA ALA A 7 36.03 -7.78 -27.32
C ALA A 7 36.82 -8.42 -26.16
N ALA A 8 37.90 -9.14 -26.47
CA ALA A 8 38.77 -9.74 -25.46
C ALA A 8 39.44 -8.68 -24.58
N ALA A 9 39.90 -7.56 -25.16
CA ALA A 9 40.46 -6.44 -24.41
C ALA A 9 39.44 -5.78 -23.49
N LEU A 10 38.19 -5.59 -23.94
CA LEU A 10 37.12 -5.01 -23.13
C LEU A 10 36.73 -5.90 -21.94
N LEU A 11 36.78 -7.23 -22.10
CA LEU A 11 36.42 -8.19 -21.05
C LEU A 11 37.58 -8.55 -20.11
N ALA A 12 38.81 -8.15 -20.42
CA ALA A 12 40.02 -8.56 -19.70
C ALA A 12 40.03 -8.18 -18.20
N SER A 13 39.32 -7.11 -17.81
CA SER A 13 39.20 -6.65 -16.42
C SER A 13 37.89 -7.05 -15.75
N THR A 14 37.20 -8.06 -16.26
CA THR A 14 35.86 -8.51 -15.79
C THR A 14 35.88 -9.99 -15.46
N ASP A 15 34.81 -10.51 -14.87
CA ASP A 15 34.65 -11.95 -14.59
C ASP A 15 34.60 -12.81 -15.87
N PHE A 16 34.47 -12.19 -17.05
CA PHE A 16 34.50 -12.84 -18.36
C PHE A 16 35.90 -12.89 -18.99
N ALA A 17 36.96 -12.51 -18.27
CA ALA A 17 38.32 -12.60 -18.79
C ALA A 17 38.66 -14.03 -19.27
N GLY A 18 39.03 -14.16 -20.55
CA GLY A 18 39.32 -15.46 -21.17
C GLY A 18 38.08 -16.31 -21.55
N ASN A 19 36.86 -15.84 -21.30
CA ASN A 19 35.64 -16.53 -21.71
C ASN A 19 35.37 -16.35 -23.21
N ARG A 20 35.72 -17.35 -24.01
CA ARG A 20 35.56 -17.33 -25.48
C ARG A 20 34.12 -17.10 -25.92
N SER A 21 33.15 -17.72 -25.25
CA SER A 21 31.73 -17.53 -25.60
C SER A 21 31.27 -16.09 -25.39
N ALA A 22 31.76 -15.42 -24.34
CA ALA A 22 31.46 -14.01 -24.09
C ALA A 22 32.13 -13.09 -25.12
N VAL A 23 33.38 -13.40 -25.51
CA VAL A 23 34.08 -12.72 -26.61
C VAL A 23 33.27 -12.84 -27.90
N ASP A 24 32.85 -14.05 -28.30
CA ASP A 24 32.06 -14.26 -29.52
C ASP A 24 30.75 -13.45 -29.53
N LEU A 25 30.03 -13.42 -28.39
CA LEU A 25 28.80 -12.65 -28.25
C LEU A 25 29.05 -11.13 -28.37
N LEU A 26 30.12 -10.63 -27.76
CA LEU A 26 30.48 -9.22 -27.81
C LEU A 26 31.01 -8.82 -29.20
N SER A 27 31.82 -9.65 -29.85
CA SER A 27 32.27 -9.45 -31.23
C SER A 27 31.11 -9.34 -32.21
N ARG A 28 30.09 -10.19 -32.06
CA ARG A 28 28.84 -10.10 -32.83
C ARG A 28 28.08 -8.80 -32.61
N ALA A 29 28.19 -8.21 -31.42
CA ALA A 29 27.58 -6.92 -31.13
C ALA A 29 28.39 -5.76 -31.73
N ILE A 30 29.72 -5.80 -31.67
CA ILE A 30 30.61 -4.77 -32.20
C ILE A 30 30.55 -4.72 -33.73
N SER A 31 30.63 -5.88 -34.39
CA SER A 31 30.66 -6.02 -35.85
C SER A 31 29.61 -7.01 -36.37
N PRO A 32 28.30 -6.70 -36.29
CA PRO A 32 27.24 -7.62 -36.74
C PRO A 32 27.32 -7.97 -38.23
N GLN A 33 27.88 -7.08 -39.05
CA GLN A 33 28.04 -7.28 -40.49
C GLN A 33 28.99 -8.45 -40.83
N ASP A 34 30.02 -8.67 -40.01
CA ASP A 34 30.98 -9.78 -40.17
C ASP A 34 30.31 -11.15 -39.96
N PHE A 35 29.12 -11.16 -39.34
CA PHE A 35 28.29 -12.35 -39.11
C PHE A 35 27.05 -12.40 -40.02
N ALA A 36 26.98 -11.57 -41.06
CA ALA A 36 25.82 -11.40 -41.95
C ALA A 36 24.52 -11.01 -41.22
N ILE A 37 24.61 -10.29 -40.09
CA ILE A 37 23.48 -9.84 -39.29
C ILE A 37 23.16 -8.36 -39.64
N LYS A 38 21.93 -8.08 -40.10
CA LYS A 38 21.44 -6.71 -40.33
C LYS A 38 21.07 -6.03 -39.01
N ARG A 39 22.04 -5.49 -38.29
CA ARG A 39 21.87 -4.73 -37.03
C ARG A 39 22.87 -3.59 -36.93
N ASP A 40 22.56 -2.62 -36.08
CA ASP A 40 23.49 -1.56 -35.73
C ASP A 40 24.65 -2.12 -34.89
N SER A 41 25.87 -1.69 -35.23
CA SER A 41 27.07 -1.97 -34.43
C SER A 41 26.98 -1.34 -33.04
N LEU A 42 27.45 -2.07 -32.03
CA LEU A 42 27.73 -1.54 -30.70
C LEU A 42 29.02 -0.70 -30.78
N PRO A 43 28.97 0.63 -30.60
CA PRO A 43 30.18 1.44 -30.59
C PRO A 43 31.03 1.09 -29.37
N VAL A 44 32.33 0.82 -29.60
CA VAL A 44 33.30 0.47 -28.54
C VAL A 44 33.32 1.52 -27.42
N THR A 45 33.11 2.79 -27.77
CA THR A 45 33.05 3.91 -26.82
C THR A 45 31.88 3.82 -25.84
N ALA A 46 30.80 3.11 -26.17
CA ALA A 46 29.68 2.92 -25.24
C ALA A 46 30.07 2.09 -24.01
N ALA A 47 31.06 1.18 -24.13
CA ALA A 47 31.55 0.41 -23.00
C ALA A 47 32.28 1.28 -21.94
N ALA A 48 32.62 2.53 -22.25
CA ALA A 48 33.19 3.47 -21.29
C ALA A 48 32.15 4.05 -20.31
N ASP A 49 30.86 4.04 -20.66
CA ASP A 49 29.80 4.44 -19.75
C ASP A 49 29.54 3.33 -18.72
N PRO A 50 29.64 3.60 -17.40
CA PRO A 50 29.50 2.56 -16.36
C PRO A 50 28.16 1.82 -16.40
N ALA A 51 27.06 2.51 -16.74
CA ALA A 51 25.74 1.89 -16.80
C ALA A 51 25.62 0.95 -18.00
N THR A 52 26.10 1.38 -19.16
CA THR A 52 26.18 0.58 -20.39
C THR A 52 27.09 -0.63 -20.19
N SER A 53 28.28 -0.44 -19.60
CA SER A 53 29.21 -1.52 -19.29
C SER A 53 28.58 -2.59 -18.39
N THR A 54 27.90 -2.17 -17.32
CA THR A 54 27.16 -3.10 -16.44
C THR A 54 26.09 -3.88 -17.21
N ALA A 55 25.33 -3.21 -18.09
CA ALA A 55 24.31 -3.86 -18.91
C ALA A 55 24.90 -4.83 -19.95
N ILE A 56 26.07 -4.53 -20.52
CA ILE A 56 26.80 -5.45 -21.41
C ILE A 56 27.12 -6.74 -20.65
N LEU A 57 27.73 -6.63 -19.47
CA LEU A 57 28.11 -7.80 -18.66
C LEU A 57 26.91 -8.64 -18.25
N GLU A 58 25.80 -8.02 -17.83
CA GLU A 58 24.57 -8.73 -17.46
C GLU A 58 23.91 -9.44 -18.68
N LEU A 59 24.01 -8.87 -19.88
CA LEU A 59 23.54 -9.54 -21.11
C LEU A 59 24.42 -10.74 -21.47
N LEU A 60 25.75 -10.61 -21.32
CA LEU A 60 26.70 -11.70 -21.55
C LEU A 60 26.49 -12.84 -20.56
N GLU A 61 26.22 -12.53 -19.28
CA GLU A 61 25.88 -13.52 -18.26
C GLU A 61 24.64 -14.34 -18.64
N ARG A 62 23.67 -13.70 -19.31
CA ARG A 62 22.45 -14.34 -19.83
C ARG A 62 22.65 -15.02 -21.19
N GLY A 63 23.86 -15.05 -21.73
CA GLY A 63 24.17 -15.61 -23.05
C GLY A 63 23.57 -14.82 -24.23
N GLN A 64 23.29 -13.53 -24.05
CA GLN A 64 22.67 -12.67 -25.05
C GLN A 64 23.70 -11.77 -25.74
N VAL A 65 23.47 -11.46 -27.03
CA VAL A 65 24.29 -10.49 -27.78
C VAL A 65 23.96 -9.07 -27.28
N PRO A 66 24.94 -8.31 -26.74
CA PRO A 66 24.70 -7.00 -26.11
C PRO A 66 24.48 -5.88 -27.13
N THR A 67 23.36 -5.91 -27.85
CA THR A 67 22.99 -4.84 -28.80
C THR A 67 22.58 -3.56 -28.07
N MET A 68 22.73 -2.38 -28.71
CA MET A 68 22.28 -1.11 -28.11
C MET A 68 20.81 -1.09 -27.73
N ALA A 69 19.94 -1.79 -28.47
CA ALA A 69 18.53 -1.93 -28.12
C ALA A 69 18.36 -2.76 -26.83
N ALA A 70 19.02 -3.92 -26.74
CA ALA A 70 19.00 -4.78 -25.56
C ALA A 70 19.57 -4.08 -24.32
N ILE A 71 20.67 -3.33 -24.49
CA ILE A 71 21.28 -2.52 -23.43
C ILE A 71 20.29 -1.47 -22.93
N ARG A 72 19.67 -0.67 -23.83
CA ARG A 72 18.68 0.34 -23.44
C ARG A 72 17.49 -0.28 -22.70
N THR A 73 16.96 -1.40 -23.21
CA THR A 73 15.87 -2.12 -22.56
C THR A 73 16.26 -2.62 -21.18
N LEU A 74 17.44 -3.22 -21.04
CA LEU A 74 17.92 -3.74 -19.76
C LEU A 74 18.20 -2.62 -18.75
N THR A 75 18.82 -1.52 -19.18
CA THR A 75 19.05 -0.35 -18.32
C THR A 75 17.72 0.21 -17.81
N ALA A 76 16.73 0.42 -18.69
CA ALA A 76 15.41 0.88 -18.29
C ALA A 76 14.71 -0.10 -17.32
N GLN A 77 14.80 -1.41 -17.58
CA GLN A 77 14.26 -2.44 -16.67
C GLN A 77 14.95 -2.44 -15.31
N ASN A 78 16.27 -2.27 -15.28
CA ASN A 78 17.06 -2.20 -14.06
C ASN A 78 16.72 -0.94 -13.24
N GLU A 79 16.54 0.19 -13.89
CA GLU A 79 16.07 1.43 -13.26
C GLU A 79 14.67 1.25 -12.67
N MET A 80 13.73 0.68 -13.43
CA MET A 80 12.39 0.37 -12.95
C MET A 80 12.41 -0.59 -11.75
N ARG A 81 13.26 -1.63 -11.80
CA ARG A 81 13.45 -2.58 -10.70
C ARG A 81 14.01 -1.89 -9.45
N ARG A 82 15.08 -1.09 -9.59
CA ARG A 82 15.69 -0.34 -8.48
C ARG A 82 14.70 0.63 -7.84
N GLU A 83 13.90 1.32 -8.66
CA GLU A 83 12.88 2.23 -8.15
C GLU A 83 11.74 1.48 -7.45
N ALA A 84 11.29 0.34 -8.00
CA ALA A 84 10.31 -0.52 -7.33
C ALA A 84 10.82 -1.04 -5.97
N GLU A 85 12.06 -1.51 -5.90
CA GLU A 85 12.71 -1.94 -4.66
C GLU A 85 12.87 -0.79 -3.65
N ARG A 86 13.21 0.42 -4.14
CA ARG A 86 13.26 1.63 -3.31
C ARG A 86 11.88 1.93 -2.73
N ILE A 87 10.84 1.98 -3.56
CA ILE A 87 9.45 2.19 -3.14
C ILE A 87 9.03 1.13 -2.11
N GLU A 88 9.35 -0.14 -2.32
CA GLU A 88 9.03 -1.21 -1.39
C GLU A 88 9.73 -1.02 -0.03
N ARG A 89 11.02 -0.66 -0.03
CA ARG A 89 11.76 -0.33 1.20
C ARG A 89 11.13 0.84 1.95
N LEU A 90 10.74 1.91 1.24
CA LEU A 90 10.06 3.06 1.82
C LEU A 90 8.68 2.67 2.39
N GLY A 91 7.92 1.84 1.68
CA GLY A 91 6.66 1.28 2.16
C GLY A 91 6.83 0.41 3.41
N ARG A 92 7.91 -0.37 3.52
CA ARG A 92 8.22 -1.12 4.75
C ARG A 92 8.52 -0.19 5.94
N ARG A 93 9.24 0.91 5.72
CA ARG A 93 9.44 1.94 6.76
C ARG A 93 8.13 2.57 7.18
N ALA A 94 7.29 2.96 6.22
CA ALA A 94 5.95 3.49 6.48
C ALA A 94 5.10 2.55 7.34
N GLN A 95 5.19 1.23 7.11
CA GLN A 95 4.46 0.24 7.92
C GLN A 95 4.82 0.29 9.40
N ARG A 96 6.10 0.49 9.71
CA ARG A 96 6.59 0.48 11.10
C ARG A 96 6.09 1.68 11.89
N SER A 97 5.84 2.79 11.21
CA SER A 97 5.29 4.02 11.80
C SER A 97 3.81 4.21 11.49
N ILE A 98 3.09 3.13 11.16
CA ILE A 98 1.70 3.25 10.72
C ILE A 98 0.77 3.85 11.77
N ASP A 99 1.11 3.73 13.05
CA ASP A 99 0.32 4.33 14.13
C ASP A 99 0.48 5.85 14.21
N ASP A 100 1.67 6.37 13.93
CA ASP A 100 1.90 7.81 13.84
C ASP A 100 1.14 8.40 12.64
N PHE A 101 1.30 7.77 11.47
CA PHE A 101 0.60 8.18 10.25
C PHE A 101 -0.91 8.05 10.41
N GLY A 102 -1.38 6.92 10.94
CA GLY A 102 -2.79 6.66 11.14
C GLY A 102 -3.44 7.65 12.10
N ARG A 103 -2.77 7.98 13.22
CA ARG A 103 -3.24 9.00 14.16
C ARG A 103 -3.34 10.37 13.49
N ALA A 104 -2.31 10.80 12.77
CA ALA A 104 -2.31 12.10 12.07
C ALA A 104 -3.44 12.18 11.03
N LEU A 105 -3.57 11.14 10.19
CA LEU A 105 -4.64 11.05 9.19
C LEU A 105 -6.04 11.08 9.82
N ALA A 106 -6.22 10.40 10.96
CA ALA A 106 -7.50 10.38 11.66
C ALA A 106 -7.86 11.74 12.26
N VAL A 107 -6.90 12.43 12.88
CA VAL A 107 -7.08 13.79 13.41
C VAL A 107 -7.48 14.76 12.29
N LEU A 108 -6.77 14.73 11.16
CA LEU A 108 -7.08 15.59 10.01
C LEU A 108 -8.47 15.28 9.43
N ALA A 109 -8.82 14.01 9.31
CA ALA A 109 -10.13 13.61 8.80
C ALA A 109 -11.26 14.04 9.74
N ASP A 110 -11.12 13.82 11.05
CA ASP A 110 -12.09 14.21 12.07
C ASP A 110 -12.29 15.73 12.13
N ALA A 111 -11.19 16.49 12.10
CA ALA A 111 -11.23 17.96 12.06
C ALA A 111 -11.94 18.47 10.79
N HIS A 112 -11.66 17.87 9.63
CA HIS A 112 -12.29 18.25 8.37
C HIS A 112 -13.79 17.92 8.34
N TRP A 113 -14.21 16.76 8.89
CA TRP A 113 -15.63 16.45 9.06
C TRP A 113 -16.33 17.44 9.98
N THR A 114 -15.68 17.81 11.08
CA THR A 114 -16.21 18.80 12.02
C THR A 114 -16.38 20.18 11.37
N ALA A 115 -15.42 20.58 10.52
CA ALA A 115 -15.43 21.88 9.87
C ALA A 115 -16.38 21.96 8.65
N HIS A 116 -16.52 20.88 7.89
CA HIS A 116 -17.15 20.90 6.56
C HIS A 116 -18.34 19.95 6.39
N GLY A 117 -18.61 19.06 7.35
CA GLY A 117 -19.65 18.03 7.23
C GLY A 117 -19.36 16.98 6.15
N ILE A 118 -18.12 16.89 5.69
CA ILE A 118 -17.63 15.92 4.71
C ILE A 118 -16.16 15.60 4.99
N GLY A 119 -15.71 14.42 4.59
CA GLY A 119 -14.31 14.01 4.70
C GLY A 119 -13.39 14.69 3.69
N PRO A 120 -12.08 14.80 4.00
CA PRO A 120 -11.13 15.36 3.06
C PRO A 120 -10.88 14.42 1.88
N THR A 121 -10.37 14.96 0.77
CA THR A 121 -9.90 14.09 -0.31
C THR A 121 -8.61 13.38 0.09
N ARG A 122 -8.33 12.23 -0.52
CA ARG A 122 -7.06 11.52 -0.32
C ARG A 122 -5.85 12.37 -0.68
N ARG A 123 -5.99 13.26 -1.67
CA ARG A 123 -4.91 14.15 -2.08
C ARG A 123 -4.62 15.16 -0.98
N ASP A 124 -5.64 15.86 -0.50
CA ASP A 124 -5.49 16.97 0.43
C ASP A 124 -4.88 16.50 1.76
N VAL A 125 -5.37 15.38 2.30
CA VAL A 125 -4.85 14.84 3.56
C VAL A 125 -3.40 14.34 3.43
N LEU A 126 -3.01 13.78 2.27
CA LEU A 126 -1.66 13.28 2.06
C LEU A 126 -0.66 14.41 1.76
N SER A 127 -1.15 15.57 1.32
CA SER A 127 -0.36 16.78 1.10
C SER A 127 -0.33 17.72 2.31
N SER A 128 -0.99 17.39 3.42
CA SER A 128 -0.95 18.23 4.62
C SER A 128 0.46 18.35 5.18
N ASP A 129 0.75 19.49 5.80
CA ASP A 129 2.08 19.75 6.38
C ASP A 129 2.44 18.73 7.47
N GLU A 130 1.46 18.30 8.27
CA GLU A 130 1.63 17.30 9.31
C GLU A 130 2.04 15.94 8.73
N VAL A 131 1.35 15.49 7.67
CA VAL A 131 1.65 14.21 7.03
C VAL A 131 2.98 14.27 6.28
N MET A 132 3.25 15.35 5.56
CA MET A 132 4.51 15.54 4.84
C MET A 132 5.72 15.67 5.78
N SER A 133 5.53 16.30 6.95
CA SER A 133 6.53 16.32 8.02
C SER A 133 6.81 14.91 8.54
N LEU A 134 5.77 14.13 8.86
CA LEU A 134 5.93 12.73 9.30
C LEU A 134 6.61 11.85 8.25
N ILE A 135 6.31 12.04 6.95
CA ILE A 135 6.97 11.31 5.86
C ILE A 135 8.48 11.58 5.88
N ARG A 136 8.89 12.85 5.93
CA ARG A 136 10.30 13.22 5.99
C ARG A 136 11.00 12.65 7.22
N THR A 137 10.37 12.74 8.39
CA THR A 137 10.96 12.25 9.65
C THR A 137 11.05 10.72 9.74
N ARG A 138 10.00 9.99 9.32
CA ARG A 138 9.91 8.54 9.52
C ARG A 138 10.43 7.71 8.35
N ILE A 139 10.40 8.26 7.14
CA ILE A 139 10.69 7.52 5.91
C ILE A 139 11.92 8.09 5.21
N GLY A 140 12.03 9.42 5.16
CA GLY A 140 13.06 10.19 4.46
C GLY A 140 12.48 10.99 3.30
N ASP A 141 13.36 11.63 2.51
CA ASP A 141 12.94 12.46 1.38
C ASP A 141 12.36 11.63 0.23
N ILE A 142 11.14 12.00 -0.15
CA ILE A 142 10.38 11.39 -1.23
C ILE A 142 9.73 12.51 -2.04
N ALA A 143 9.75 12.39 -3.37
CA ALA A 143 9.05 13.33 -4.23
C ALA A 143 7.54 13.31 -3.93
N PRO A 144 6.83 14.46 -3.88
CA PRO A 144 5.39 14.49 -3.57
C PRO A 144 4.54 13.55 -4.44
N SER A 145 4.90 13.40 -5.72
CA SER A 145 4.23 12.49 -6.66
C SER A 145 4.37 11.00 -6.29
N ALA A 146 5.39 10.64 -5.52
CA ALA A 146 5.67 9.27 -5.09
C ALA A 146 5.01 8.89 -3.76
N VAL A 147 4.41 9.84 -3.03
CA VAL A 147 3.70 9.58 -1.76
C VAL A 147 2.58 8.54 -1.93
N LYS A 148 1.90 8.54 -3.09
CA LYS A 148 0.86 7.53 -3.41
C LYS A 148 1.39 6.09 -3.32
N HIS A 149 2.69 5.87 -3.56
CA HIS A 149 3.30 4.54 -3.51
C HIS A 149 3.62 4.06 -2.09
N LEU A 150 3.42 4.90 -1.07
CA LEU A 150 3.50 4.48 0.33
C LEU A 150 2.24 3.75 0.81
N TRP A 151 1.10 3.92 0.12
CA TRP A 151 -0.19 3.29 0.43
C TRP A 151 -0.63 3.58 1.88
N LEU A 152 -0.37 4.82 2.34
CA LEU A 152 -0.62 5.22 3.73
C LEU A 152 -2.09 5.11 4.09
N ILE A 153 -2.99 5.50 3.18
CA ILE A 153 -4.44 5.42 3.39
C ILE A 153 -4.87 3.97 3.58
N GLU A 154 -4.49 3.08 2.67
CA GLU A 154 -4.87 1.67 2.71
C GLU A 154 -4.30 0.97 3.96
N ARG A 155 -3.07 1.29 4.34
CA ARG A 155 -2.43 0.75 5.54
C ARG A 155 -3.08 1.27 6.81
N ALA A 156 -3.39 2.56 6.89
CA ALA A 156 -4.04 3.17 8.05
C ALA A 156 -5.48 2.66 8.21
N GLN A 157 -6.17 2.43 7.08
CA GLN A 157 -7.49 1.80 7.06
C GLN A 157 -7.43 0.35 7.55
N ARG A 158 -6.44 -0.45 7.12
CA ARG A 158 -6.25 -1.82 7.65
C ARG A 158 -5.89 -1.83 9.14
N ALA A 159 -5.12 -0.85 9.59
CA ALA A 159 -4.81 -0.67 11.01
C ALA A 159 -6.03 -0.18 11.82
N GLY A 160 -7.10 0.30 11.18
CA GLY A 160 -8.32 0.77 11.82
C GLY A 160 -8.26 2.21 12.32
N TRP A 161 -7.28 3.00 11.90
CA TRP A 161 -7.16 4.42 12.25
C TRP A 161 -8.13 5.31 11.49
N ILE A 162 -8.43 4.95 10.24
CA ILE A 162 -9.34 5.68 9.36
C ILE A 162 -10.29 4.70 8.66
N ALA A 163 -11.37 5.22 8.08
CA ALA A 163 -12.21 4.51 7.13
C ALA A 163 -12.41 5.35 5.87
N SER A 164 -12.50 4.69 4.72
CA SER A 164 -12.86 5.31 3.44
C SER A 164 -13.55 4.28 2.54
N ASN A 165 -14.41 4.76 1.65
CA ASN A 165 -15.02 3.95 0.60
C ASN A 165 -14.80 4.61 -0.78
N ALA A 166 -15.53 4.16 -1.80
CA ALA A 166 -15.38 4.66 -3.17
C ALA A 166 -15.96 6.07 -3.37
N ASN A 167 -16.78 6.56 -2.44
CA ASN A 167 -17.39 7.88 -2.55
C ASN A 167 -16.36 8.96 -2.19
N ALA A 168 -16.36 10.04 -2.97
CA ALA A 168 -15.59 11.24 -2.66
C ALA A 168 -16.01 11.80 -1.29
N GLY A 169 -15.04 12.27 -0.52
CA GLY A 169 -15.29 12.82 0.82
C GLY A 169 -15.74 11.82 1.88
N SER A 170 -15.59 10.51 1.64
CA SER A 170 -15.90 9.46 2.64
C SER A 170 -14.82 9.25 3.69
N LEU A 171 -13.64 9.86 3.53
CA LEU A 171 -12.52 9.63 4.44
C LEU A 171 -12.85 10.18 5.84
N CYS A 172 -12.87 9.32 6.85
CA CYS A 172 -13.18 9.69 8.23
C CYS A 172 -12.22 9.02 9.22
N ALA A 173 -12.21 9.50 10.46
CA ALA A 173 -11.57 8.80 11.56
C ALA A 173 -12.19 7.42 11.76
N GLY A 174 -11.37 6.46 12.17
CA GLY A 174 -11.75 5.06 12.33
C GLY A 174 -11.79 4.63 13.79
N ARG A 175 -12.06 3.34 14.01
CA ARG A 175 -12.19 2.73 15.34
C ARG A 175 -11.06 3.09 16.30
N ARG A 176 -9.79 2.98 15.88
CA ARG A 176 -8.65 3.19 16.79
C ARG A 176 -8.58 4.62 17.30
N PHE A 177 -8.94 5.60 16.47
CA PHE A 177 -9.00 7.00 16.88
C PHE A 177 -10.00 7.19 18.03
N HIS A 178 -11.23 6.73 17.86
CA HIS A 178 -12.26 6.87 18.91
C HIS A 178 -11.98 6.04 20.16
N ALA A 179 -11.37 4.86 20.01
CA ALA A 179 -11.05 3.98 21.13
C ALA A 179 -9.80 4.40 21.93
N ASP A 180 -8.87 5.17 21.34
CA ASP A 180 -7.57 5.53 21.95
C ASP A 180 -7.76 6.20 23.32
N GLN A 181 -8.71 7.14 23.42
CA GLN A 181 -9.00 7.88 24.67
C GLN A 181 -9.58 7.02 25.80
N TYR A 182 -10.13 5.85 25.49
CA TYR A 182 -10.75 4.96 26.49
C TYR A 182 -9.84 3.81 26.92
N GLY A 183 -8.77 3.54 26.18
CA GLY A 183 -7.81 2.47 26.46
C GLY A 183 -8.52 1.12 26.74
N ASN A 184 -8.18 0.48 27.86
CA ASN A 184 -8.71 -0.84 28.22
C ASN A 184 -10.19 -0.84 28.66
N ARG A 185 -10.87 0.32 28.72
CA ARG A 185 -12.30 0.39 29.06
C ARG A 185 -13.20 -0.10 27.92
N VAL A 186 -12.65 -0.17 26.70
CA VAL A 186 -13.33 -0.71 25.52
C VAL A 186 -12.49 -1.81 24.87
N SER A 187 -13.12 -2.60 24.02
CA SER A 187 -12.45 -3.62 23.24
C SER A 187 -11.43 -3.00 22.28
N LEU A 188 -10.20 -3.51 22.34
CA LEU A 188 -9.10 -3.18 21.43
C LEU A 188 -8.93 -4.25 20.33
N ARG A 189 -9.96 -5.08 20.10
CA ARG A 189 -9.92 -6.09 19.04
C ARG A 189 -9.79 -5.41 17.66
N PRO A 190 -9.22 -6.10 16.67
CA PRO A 190 -9.09 -5.57 15.31
C PRO A 190 -10.42 -5.07 14.74
N VAL A 191 -10.37 -4.06 13.87
CA VAL A 191 -11.55 -3.40 13.29
C VAL A 191 -12.55 -4.37 12.65
N ASN A 192 -12.05 -5.43 12.01
CA ASN A 192 -12.91 -6.46 11.39
C ASN A 192 -13.65 -7.31 12.43
N THR A 193 -13.02 -7.61 13.56
CA THR A 193 -13.65 -8.33 14.67
C THR A 193 -14.76 -7.48 15.27
N ILE A 194 -14.49 -6.19 15.52
CA ILE A 194 -15.48 -5.25 16.04
C ILE A 194 -16.65 -5.09 15.07
N GLY A 195 -16.38 -4.83 13.79
CA GLY A 195 -17.44 -4.68 12.78
C GLY A 195 -18.29 -5.94 12.63
N THR A 196 -17.69 -7.13 12.71
CA THR A 196 -18.42 -8.41 12.70
C THR A 196 -19.29 -8.58 13.96
N ALA A 197 -18.77 -8.23 15.13
CA ALA A 197 -19.51 -8.31 16.39
C ALA A 197 -20.71 -7.36 16.41
N VAL A 198 -20.53 -6.12 15.93
CA VAL A 198 -21.62 -5.15 15.77
C VAL A 198 -22.68 -5.70 14.82
N ALA A 199 -22.29 -6.15 13.63
CA ALA A 199 -23.25 -6.64 12.64
C ALA A 199 -24.03 -7.88 13.15
N ALA A 200 -23.35 -8.83 13.79
CA ALA A 200 -23.99 -10.01 14.38
C ALA A 200 -25.02 -9.61 15.44
N TYR A 201 -24.64 -8.76 16.39
CA TYR A 201 -25.55 -8.26 17.41
C TYR A 201 -26.79 -7.58 16.82
N LEU A 202 -26.62 -6.74 15.79
CA LEU A 202 -27.75 -6.08 15.15
C LEU A 202 -28.70 -7.08 14.46
N ALA A 203 -28.16 -8.14 13.86
CA ALA A 203 -28.96 -9.20 13.23
C ALA A 203 -29.69 -10.05 14.27
N ASP A 204 -29.00 -10.43 15.34
CA ASP A 204 -29.55 -11.24 16.43
C ASP A 204 -30.68 -10.45 17.14
N TYR A 205 -30.43 -9.19 17.47
CA TYR A 205 -31.43 -8.31 18.09
C TYR A 205 -32.68 -8.14 17.22
N ARG A 206 -32.51 -7.97 15.90
CA ARG A 206 -33.64 -7.86 14.97
C ARG A 206 -34.43 -9.17 14.87
N THR A 207 -33.74 -10.31 14.93
CA THR A 207 -34.37 -11.63 14.91
C THR A 207 -35.19 -11.87 16.18
N GLU A 208 -34.65 -11.47 17.34
CA GLU A 208 -35.29 -11.66 18.65
C GLU A 208 -36.46 -10.68 18.89
N HIS A 209 -36.29 -9.41 18.54
CA HIS A 209 -37.24 -8.35 18.89
C HIS A 209 -38.07 -7.82 17.71
N GLY A 210 -37.83 -8.30 16.49
CA GLY A 210 -38.55 -7.87 15.28
C GLY A 210 -38.25 -6.43 14.82
N ARG A 211 -37.27 -5.76 15.43
CA ARG A 211 -36.89 -4.36 15.12
C ARG A 211 -35.40 -4.10 15.34
N ALA A 212 -34.87 -3.04 14.74
CA ALA A 212 -33.50 -2.60 15.00
C ALA A 212 -33.34 -1.99 16.41
N PRO A 213 -32.21 -2.23 17.11
CA PRO A 213 -31.94 -1.62 18.41
C PRO A 213 -31.60 -0.14 18.26
N ARG A 214 -31.85 0.65 19.31
CA ARG A 214 -31.30 2.01 19.42
C ARG A 214 -29.82 1.93 19.78
N TRP A 215 -29.04 2.95 19.39
CA TRP A 215 -27.62 3.03 19.75
C TRP A 215 -27.34 2.98 21.26
N CYS A 216 -28.26 3.45 22.12
CA CYS A 216 -28.13 3.31 23.57
C CYS A 216 -28.11 1.84 24.01
N THR A 217 -29.00 1.02 23.45
CA THR A 217 -29.05 -0.43 23.67
C THR A 217 -27.75 -1.08 23.19
N VAL A 218 -27.32 -0.78 21.96
CA VAL A 218 -26.06 -1.31 21.40
C VAL A 218 -24.87 -0.99 22.32
N ALA A 219 -24.74 0.26 22.78
CA ALA A 219 -23.63 0.68 23.64
C ALA A 219 -23.65 0.06 25.05
N GLN A 220 -24.84 -0.25 25.56
CA GLN A 220 -25.02 -0.85 26.88
C GLN A 220 -24.80 -2.37 26.86
N GLU A 221 -25.28 -3.05 25.83
CA GLU A 221 -25.36 -4.52 25.79
C GLU A 221 -24.19 -5.15 25.02
N LEU A 222 -23.73 -4.54 23.93
CA LEU A 222 -22.72 -5.17 23.07
C LEU A 222 -21.37 -5.36 23.78
N ARG A 223 -20.90 -6.60 23.78
CA ARG A 223 -19.57 -7.01 24.26
C ARG A 223 -18.82 -7.75 23.16
N ASP A 224 -17.49 -7.72 23.25
CA ASP A 224 -16.65 -8.62 22.46
C ASP A 224 -16.66 -10.04 23.05
N ASP A 225 -15.94 -10.94 22.39
CA ASP A 225 -15.78 -12.34 22.78
C ASP A 225 -15.03 -12.55 24.11
N ARG A 226 -14.53 -11.48 24.73
CA ARG A 226 -13.87 -11.47 26.05
C ARG A 226 -14.69 -10.71 27.10
N GLY A 227 -15.96 -10.41 26.81
CA GLY A 227 -16.85 -9.69 27.71
C GLY A 227 -16.52 -8.19 27.86
N ARG A 228 -15.64 -7.62 27.02
CA ARG A 228 -15.30 -6.19 27.08
C ARG A 228 -16.30 -5.38 26.29
N ARG A 229 -16.61 -4.17 26.77
CA ARG A 229 -17.52 -3.24 26.09
C ARG A 229 -16.99 -2.88 24.70
N VAL A 230 -17.83 -2.94 23.67
CA VAL A 230 -17.43 -2.46 22.35
C VAL A 230 -17.44 -0.93 22.30
N PHE A 231 -18.38 -0.29 22.99
CA PHE A 231 -18.47 1.17 23.12
C PHE A 231 -18.42 1.58 24.59
N HIS A 232 -17.83 2.73 24.86
CA HIS A 232 -17.74 3.25 26.23
C HIS A 232 -19.12 3.69 26.75
N ASN A 233 -19.88 4.39 25.92
CA ASN A 233 -21.24 4.88 26.20
C ASN A 233 -21.99 5.16 24.89
N THR A 234 -23.22 5.68 24.99
CA THR A 234 -24.05 6.01 23.82
C THR A 234 -23.43 7.09 22.93
N ALA A 235 -22.72 8.07 23.51
CA ALA A 235 -22.08 9.15 22.75
C ALA A 235 -20.92 8.61 21.90
N ASP A 236 -20.09 7.72 22.47
CA ASP A 236 -19.02 7.01 21.75
C ASP A 236 -19.59 6.14 20.63
N ALA A 237 -20.68 5.41 20.90
CA ALA A 237 -21.35 4.60 19.88
C ALA A 237 -21.85 5.45 18.69
N ARG A 238 -22.45 6.61 18.96
CA ARG A 238 -22.86 7.58 17.94
C ARG A 238 -21.67 8.21 17.21
N ALA A 239 -20.60 8.58 17.91
CA ALA A 239 -19.38 9.09 17.27
C ALA A 239 -18.76 8.05 16.32
N GLN A 240 -18.88 6.77 16.65
CA GLN A 240 -18.39 5.67 15.83
C GLN A 240 -19.34 5.26 14.67
N GLU A 241 -20.54 5.83 14.58
CA GLU A 241 -21.51 5.56 13.51
C GLU A 241 -20.91 5.85 12.12
N LEU A 242 -20.18 6.96 11.98
CA LEU A 242 -19.63 7.42 10.70
C LEU A 242 -18.66 6.40 10.08
N TRP A 243 -17.73 5.85 10.86
CA TRP A 243 -16.77 4.89 10.33
C TRP A 243 -17.41 3.51 10.10
N LEU A 244 -18.37 3.12 10.95
CA LEU A 244 -19.11 1.86 10.80
C LEU A 244 -19.93 1.85 9.53
N THR A 245 -20.59 2.97 9.21
CA THR A 245 -21.34 3.16 7.97
C THR A 245 -20.42 3.29 6.76
N THR A 246 -19.37 4.10 6.85
CA THR A 246 -18.37 4.26 5.78
C THR A 246 -17.72 2.94 5.38
N ALA A 247 -17.43 2.06 6.35
CA ALA A 247 -16.83 0.75 6.12
C ALA A 247 -17.85 -0.37 5.79
N ASP A 248 -19.12 -0.03 5.59
CA ASP A 248 -20.26 -0.92 5.29
C ASP A 248 -20.58 -1.97 6.38
N TRP A 249 -20.11 -1.79 7.61
CA TRP A 249 -20.44 -2.67 8.72
C TRP A 249 -21.88 -2.46 9.19
N VAL A 250 -22.31 -1.20 9.19
CA VAL A 250 -23.65 -0.76 9.60
C VAL A 250 -24.27 0.02 8.44
N ALA A 251 -25.59 -0.06 8.31
CA ALA A 251 -26.41 0.90 7.56
C ALA A 251 -27.46 1.49 8.51
N LEU A 252 -28.14 2.55 8.08
CA LEU A 252 -29.19 3.19 8.87
C LEU A 252 -30.53 2.99 8.19
N GLU A 253 -31.51 2.46 8.92
CA GLU A 253 -32.92 2.35 8.55
C GLU A 253 -33.70 3.19 9.58
N ASP A 254 -34.36 4.27 9.14
CA ASP A 254 -35.05 5.21 10.04
C ASP A 254 -34.18 5.67 11.24
N GLU A 255 -32.92 6.05 10.97
CA GLU A 255 -31.90 6.44 11.96
C GLU A 255 -31.46 5.33 12.94
N LEU A 256 -31.92 4.09 12.74
CA LEU A 256 -31.55 2.94 13.56
C LEU A 256 -30.48 2.08 12.86
N PRO A 257 -29.47 1.60 13.61
CA PRO A 257 -28.42 0.76 13.06
C PRO A 257 -28.95 -0.62 12.64
N VAL A 258 -28.67 -1.00 11.39
CA VAL A 258 -28.88 -2.35 10.86
C VAL A 258 -27.59 -2.89 10.25
N PRO A 259 -27.44 -4.22 10.08
CA PRO A 259 -26.25 -4.79 9.45
C PRO A 259 -26.06 -4.25 8.03
N GLY A 260 -24.92 -3.61 7.76
CA GLY A 260 -24.54 -3.13 6.42
C GLY A 260 -24.09 -4.26 5.50
N LYS A 261 -23.81 -3.95 4.22
CA LYS A 261 -23.43 -4.95 3.20
C LYS A 261 -22.20 -5.78 3.58
N ARG A 262 -21.22 -5.18 4.26
CA ARG A 262 -20.03 -5.91 4.73
C ARG A 262 -20.35 -6.73 5.98
N GLY A 263 -21.16 -6.18 6.88
CA GLY A 263 -21.68 -6.89 8.05
C GLY A 263 -22.43 -8.18 7.68
N GLN A 264 -23.41 -8.08 6.78
CA GLN A 264 -24.19 -9.22 6.28
C GLN A 264 -23.30 -10.30 5.67
N ARG A 265 -22.31 -9.90 4.84
CA ARG A 265 -21.33 -10.83 4.26
C ARG A 265 -20.48 -11.53 5.32
N ALA A 266 -20.11 -10.84 6.40
CA ALA A 266 -19.33 -11.44 7.49
C ALA A 266 -20.14 -12.45 8.29
N ILE A 267 -21.41 -12.14 8.59
CA ILE A 267 -22.34 -13.06 9.28
C ILE A 267 -22.54 -14.33 8.44
N ALA A 268 -22.88 -14.19 7.15
CA ALA A 268 -23.10 -15.32 6.26
C ALA A 268 -21.88 -16.25 6.12
N ARG A 269 -20.66 -15.69 6.22
CA ARG A 269 -19.42 -16.50 6.21
C ARG A 269 -19.26 -17.29 7.51
N LYS A 270 -19.61 -16.72 8.66
CA LYS A 270 -19.50 -17.39 9.96
C LYS A 270 -20.45 -18.58 10.05
N SER A 271 -21.69 -18.43 9.56
CA SER A 271 -22.68 -19.51 9.52
C SER A 271 -22.32 -20.70 8.62
N ARG A 272 -21.35 -20.55 7.70
CA ARG A 272 -20.85 -21.66 6.86
C ARG A 272 -19.70 -22.44 7.49
N THR A 273 -19.05 -21.87 8.50
CA THR A 273 -17.86 -22.43 9.15
C THR A 273 -18.16 -23.01 10.54
N SER A 274 -19.38 -22.81 11.04
CA SER A 274 -19.91 -23.41 12.28
C SER A 274 -20.79 -24.59 11.93
#